data_AF-A0A432DVD7-F1
#
_entry.id   AF-A0A432DVD7-F1
#
_cell.length_a   1.000
_cell.length_b   1.000
_cell.length_c   1.000
_cell.angle_alpha   90.00
_cell.angle_beta   90.00
_cell.angle_gamma   90.00
#
_symmetry.space_group_name_H-M   'P 1'
#
loop_
_entity.id
_entity.type
_entity.pdbx_description
1 polymer ?
#
loop_
_entity_poly.entity_id
_entity_poly.type
_entity_poly.pdbx_seq_one_letter_code
_entity_poly.pdbx_strand_id
1 'polypeptide(L)'
;MIDQTQTELAKTFLEQSKSAAQQAYGAWEMVMKSQQAMLESMRSAGAPFEIAADQYKNLIAFQSQQHKAAIEYIDNMAIDFQQKISQRKK
;
A
#
# COMPACT_ATOMS: atom_id res chain seq x y z
N MET A 1 -8.90 -3.47 -32.42
CA MET A 1 -8.49 -4.77 -31.86
C MET A 1 -7.35 -4.47 -30.91
N ILE A 2 -7.46 -4.77 -29.60
CA ILE A 2 -6.30 -4.67 -28.70
C ILE A 2 -5.37 -5.83 -29.08
N ASP A 3 -4.13 -5.50 -29.44
CA ASP A 3 -3.13 -6.49 -29.81
C ASP A 3 -2.77 -7.34 -28.57
N GLN A 4 -2.54 -8.65 -28.74
CA GLN A 4 -2.16 -9.55 -27.63
C GLN A 4 -0.90 -9.03 -26.93
N THR A 5 0.03 -8.48 -27.71
CA THR A 5 1.24 -7.81 -27.24
C THR A 5 0.95 -6.65 -26.28
N GLN A 6 -0.05 -5.81 -26.59
CA GLN A 6 -0.45 -4.69 -25.72
C GLN A 6 -1.07 -5.18 -24.40
N THR A 7 -1.78 -6.31 -24.44
CA THR A 7 -2.38 -6.92 -23.23
C THR A 7 -1.31 -7.50 -22.32
N GLU A 8 -0.29 -8.18 -22.87
CA GLU A 8 0.82 -8.71 -22.07
C GLU A 8 1.69 -7.60 -21.49
N LEU A 9 2.01 -6.56 -22.27
CA LEU A 9 2.74 -5.39 -21.77
C LEU A 9 2.01 -4.71 -20.60
N ALA A 10 0.68 -4.56 -20.70
CA ALA A 10 -0.13 -3.99 -19.63
C ALA A 10 -0.12 -4.84 -18.35
N LYS A 11 -0.15 -6.18 -18.48
CA LYS A 11 -0.03 -7.10 -17.33
C LYS A 11 1.33 -6.97 -16.65
N THR A 12 2.40 -7.03 -17.44
CA THR A 12 3.78 -6.89 -16.92
C THR A 12 3.98 -5.56 -16.23
N PHE A 13 3.47 -4.47 -16.81
CA PHE A 13 3.56 -3.14 -16.21
C PHE A 13 2.79 -3.04 -14.89
N LEU A 14 1.61 -3.67 -14.80
CA LEU A 14 0.82 -3.72 -13.58
C LEU A 14 1.54 -4.50 -12.47
N GLU A 15 2.12 -5.65 -12.80
CA GLU A 15 2.89 -6.47 -11.85
C GLU A 15 4.14 -5.74 -11.34
N GLN A 16 4.88 -5.08 -12.24
CA GLN A 16 6.03 -4.25 -11.88
C GLN A 16 5.62 -3.10 -10.96
N SER A 17 4.52 -2.41 -11.30
CA SER A 17 3.99 -1.30 -10.50
C SER A 17 3.56 -1.78 -9.11
N LYS A 18 2.92 -2.95 -9.01
CA LYS A 18 2.54 -3.57 -7.72
C LYS A 18 3.77 -3.89 -6.87
N SER A 19 4.78 -4.50 -7.47
CA SER A 19 6.04 -4.83 -6.79
C SER A 19 6.76 -3.56 -6.29
N ALA A 20 6.86 -2.53 -7.13
CA ALA A 20 7.46 -1.25 -6.74
C ALA A 20 6.69 -0.58 -5.59
N ALA A 21 5.36 -0.59 -5.64
CA ALA A 21 4.51 -0.04 -4.58
C ALA A 21 4.68 -0.80 -3.25
N GLN A 22 4.78 -2.13 -3.29
CA GLN A 22 5.03 -2.96 -2.10
C GLN A 22 6.41 -2.68 -1.48
N GLN A 23 7.45 -2.53 -2.31
CA GLN A 23 8.79 -2.17 -1.83
C GLN A 23 8.81 -0.77 -1.20
N ALA A 24 8.18 0.21 -1.85
CA ALA A 24 8.08 1.56 -1.32
C ALA A 24 7.31 1.60 0.02
N TYR A 25 6.24 0.82 0.14
CA TYR A 25 5.50 0.69 1.39
C TYR A 25 6.33 0.02 2.50
N GLY A 26 7.09 -1.04 2.17
CA GLY A 26 8.01 -1.66 3.13
C GLY A 26 9.08 -0.70 3.65
N ALA A 27 9.64 0.15 2.77
CA ALA A 27 10.57 1.20 3.16
C ALA A 27 9.89 2.26 4.05
N TRP A 28 8.67 2.67 3.70
CA TRP A 28 7.86 3.58 4.51
C TRP A 28 7.59 3.01 5.92
N GLU A 29 7.16 1.75 6.03
CA GLU A 29 6.92 1.10 7.32
C GLU A 29 8.17 1.10 8.22
N MET A 30 9.35 0.85 7.64
CA MET A 30 10.60 0.86 8.38
C MET A 30 10.91 2.25 8.96
N VAL A 31 10.73 3.31 8.17
CA VAL A 31 10.92 4.70 8.62
C VAL A 31 9.91 5.05 9.71
N MET A 32 8.64 4.70 9.53
CA MET A 32 7.59 4.98 10.50
C MET A 32 7.83 4.24 11.83
N LYS A 33 8.26 2.98 11.80
CA LYS A 33 8.62 2.22 13.02
C LYS A 33 9.79 2.86 13.77
N SER A 34 10.79 3.36 13.06
CA SER A 34 11.92 4.09 13.66
C SER A 34 11.46 5.37 14.37
N GLN A 35 10.62 6.17 13.70
CA GLN A 35 10.03 7.39 14.27
C GLN A 35 9.10 7.07 15.47
N GLN A 36 8.33 5.99 15.39
CA GLN A 36 7.48 5.54 16.49
C GLN A 36 8.32 5.18 17.71
N ALA A 37 9.41 4.42 17.54
CA ALA A 37 10.30 4.06 18.63
C ALA A 37 10.94 5.29 19.30
N MET A 38 11.30 6.31 18.49
CA MET A 38 11.79 7.58 19.01
C MET A 38 10.76 8.29 19.88
N LEU A 39 9.52 8.44 19.41
CA LEU A 39 8.45 9.07 20.20
C LEU A 39 8.13 8.26 21.46
N GLU A 40 8.12 6.94 21.35
CA GLU A 40 7.91 6.03 22.48
C GLU A 40 9.00 6.21 23.56
N SER A 41 10.27 6.39 23.16
CA SER A 41 11.36 6.65 24.11
C SER A 41 11.20 7.95 24.90
N MET A 42 10.45 8.91 24.36
CA MET A 42 10.17 10.19 25.00
C MET A 42 8.90 10.15 25.83
N ARG A 43 8.12 9.07 25.78
CA ARG A 43 6.83 8.95 26.48
C ARG A 43 6.96 9.17 27.98
N SER A 44 8.04 8.69 28.61
CA SER A 44 8.28 8.86 30.05
C SER A 44 8.51 10.31 30.48
N ALA A 45 8.76 11.23 29.53
CA ALA A 45 8.81 12.66 29.82
C ALA A 45 7.43 13.28 30.05
N GLY A 46 6.34 12.51 29.86
CA GLY A 46 4.97 12.97 30.04
C GLY A 46 4.45 13.81 28.87
N ALA A 47 3.42 14.61 29.13
CA ALA A 47 2.88 15.52 28.12
C ALA A 47 3.92 16.59 27.72
N PRO A 48 4.05 16.92 26.42
CA PRO A 48 3.20 16.54 25.28
C PRO A 48 3.62 15.24 24.56
N PHE A 49 4.72 14.60 24.96
CA PHE A 49 5.31 13.46 24.24
C PHE A 49 4.45 12.20 24.30
N GLU A 50 3.79 11.94 25.43
CA GLU A 50 2.84 10.84 25.56
C GLU A 50 1.70 10.93 24.53
N ILE A 51 1.11 12.12 24.38
CA ILE A 51 0.04 12.39 23.41
C ILE A 51 0.57 12.24 21.99
N ALA A 52 1.77 12.77 21.71
CA ALA A 52 2.39 12.65 20.40
C ALA A 52 2.64 11.18 20.00
N ALA A 53 3.11 10.36 20.93
CA ALA A 53 3.32 8.93 20.70
C ALA A 53 2.00 8.20 20.36
N ASP A 54 0.90 8.51 21.06
CA ASP A 54 -0.42 7.91 20.77
C ASP A 54 -0.99 8.36 19.43
N GLN A 55 -0.95 9.66 19.14
CA GLN A 55 -1.43 10.19 17.86
C GLN A 55 -0.63 9.62 16.69
N TYR A 56 0.69 9.52 16.84
CA TYR A 56 1.55 8.95 15.82
C TYR A 56 1.27 7.46 15.58
N LYS A 57 1.08 6.68 16.65
CA LYS A 57 0.66 5.27 16.56
C LYS A 57 -0.66 5.11 15.81
N ASN A 58 -1.64 5.95 16.10
CA ASN A 58 -2.94 5.94 15.42
C ASN A 58 -2.81 6.32 13.93
N LEU A 59 -1.97 7.31 13.61
CA LEU A 59 -1.69 7.71 12.23
C LEU A 59 -1.08 6.56 11.41
N ILE A 60 -0.09 5.85 11.96
CA ILE A 60 0.51 4.70 11.29
C ILE A 60 -0.55 3.62 11.04
N ALA A 61 -1.33 3.28 12.07
CA ALA A 61 -2.38 2.26 11.95
C ALA A 61 -3.41 2.62 10.87
N PHE A 62 -3.84 3.87 10.80
CA PHE A 62 -4.72 4.37 9.75
C PHE A 62 -4.08 4.23 8.36
N GLN A 63 -2.83 4.67 8.17
CA GLN A 63 -2.17 4.55 6.87
C GLN A 63 -1.97 3.09 6.44
N SER A 64 -1.66 2.19 7.38
CA SER A 64 -1.56 0.76 7.09
C SER A 64 -2.90 0.17 6.62
N GLN A 65 -4.02 0.58 7.22
CA GLN A 65 -5.36 0.16 6.76
C GLN A 65 -5.66 0.70 5.36
N GLN A 66 -5.37 1.98 5.10
CA GLN A 66 -5.57 2.59 3.78
C GLN A 66 -4.73 1.92 2.70
N HIS A 67 -3.48 1.57 3.00
CA HIS A 67 -2.63 0.85 2.06
C HIS A 67 -3.19 -0.54 1.74
N LYS A 68 -3.62 -1.29 2.77
CA LYS A 68 -4.23 -2.61 2.58
C LYS A 68 -5.48 -2.53 1.70
N ALA A 69 -6.37 -1.58 1.98
CA ALA A 69 -7.58 -1.37 1.19
C ALA A 69 -7.26 -0.99 -0.28
N ALA A 70 -6.22 -0.18 -0.50
CA ALA A 70 -5.78 0.18 -1.85
C ALA A 70 -5.25 -1.04 -2.63
N ILE A 71 -4.47 -1.92 -1.99
CA ILE A 71 -4.00 -3.16 -2.62
C ILE A 71 -5.18 -4.07 -2.98
N GLU A 72 -6.12 -4.28 -2.05
CA GLU A 72 -7.32 -5.09 -2.29
C GLU A 72 -8.16 -4.52 -3.45
N TYR A 73 -8.31 -3.20 -3.52
CA TYR A 73 -9.02 -2.55 -4.62
C TYR A 73 -8.32 -2.78 -5.97
N ILE A 74 -6.99 -2.65 -6.04
CA ILE A 74 -6.21 -2.91 -7.26
C ILE A 74 -6.35 -4.37 -7.70
N ASP A 75 -6.27 -5.31 -6.75
CA ASP A 75 -6.39 -6.74 -7.04
C ASP A 75 -7.77 -7.09 -7.58
N ASN A 76 -8.84 -6.55 -6.98
CA ASN A 76 -10.20 -6.71 -7.48
C ASN A 76 -10.37 -6.10 -8.89
N MET A 77 -9.80 -4.92 -9.13
CA MET A 77 -9.84 -4.28 -10.45
C MET A 77 -9.14 -5.14 -11.52
N ALA A 78 -8.00 -5.74 -11.18
CA ALA A 78 -7.25 -6.60 -12.08
C ALA A 78 -8.06 -7.87 -12.46
N ILE A 79 -8.75 -8.46 -11.48
CA ILE A 79 -9.64 -9.62 -11.70
C ILE A 79 -10.79 -9.24 -12.62
N ASP A 80 -11.50 -8.15 -12.31
CA ASP A 80 -12.63 -7.64 -13.10
C ASP A 80 -12.22 -7.36 -14.56
N PHE A 81 -11.03 -6.79 -14.75
CA PHE A 81 -10.50 -6.52 -16.07
C PHE A 81 -10.23 -7.80 -16.87
N GLN A 82 -9.62 -8.82 -16.24
CA GLN A 82 -9.40 -10.11 -16.89
C GLN A 82 -10.71 -10.81 -17.27
N GLN A 83 -11.73 -10.75 -16.41
CA GLN A 83 -13.05 -11.29 -16.71
C GLN A 83 -13.68 -10.61 -17.93
N LYS A 84 -13.66 -9.26 -17.98
CA LYS A 84 -14.21 -8.48 -19.10
C LYS A 84 -13.50 -8.76 -20.43
N ILE A 85 -12.17 -8.92 -20.41
CA ILE A 85 -11.42 -9.32 -21.63
C ILE A 85 -11.84 -10.73 -22.08
N SER A 86 -11.98 -11.66 -21.16
CA SER A 86 -12.33 -13.06 -21.47
C SER A 86 -13.75 -13.18 -22.04
N GLN A 87 -14.69 -12.37 -21.55
CA GLN A 87 -16.06 -12.30 -22.06
C GLN A 87 -16.12 -11.73 -23.49
N ARG A 88 -15.25 -10.76 -23.84
CA ARG A 88 -15.17 -10.22 -25.22
C ARG A 88 -14.55 -11.18 -26.24
N LYS A 89 -13.91 -12.26 -25.80
CA LYS A 89 -13.29 -13.28 -26.66
C LYS A 89 -14.23 -14.47 -26.96
N LYS A 90 -15.40 -14.56 -26.32
CA LYS A 90 -16.48 -15.48 -26.67
C LYS A 90 -17.48 -14.78 -27.58
#